data_AF-G6Y8X9-F1
#
_entry.id   AF-G6Y8X9-F1
#
_cell.length_a   1.000
_cell.length_b   1.000
_cell.length_c   1.000
_cell.angle_alpha   90.00
_cell.angle_beta   90.00
_cell.angle_gamma   90.00
#
_symmetry.space_group_name_H-M   'P 1'
#
loop_
_entity.id
_entity.type
_entity.pdbx_description
1 polymer ?
#
loop_
_entity_poly.entity_id
_entity_poly.type
_entity_poly.pdbx_seq_one_letter_code
_entity_poly.pdbx_strand_id
1 'polypeptide(L)'
;MLFLIPTPSLPVRNIPALLSLQQCLMSRPDGERMMDLGKRSKICSLAVMLSLLPQTAFAEEWWQDSFATEGSAPCDNNDSIVTFTDKAVEMWEVGCTLEKVQKINRLDAVLLDMTCSDGESTEKRRELLLKLDNKVLRYPQNEVLQRCSELKAQPSQDPKVETSP
;
A
#
# COMPACT_ATOMS: atom_id res chain seq x y z
N MET A 1 -32.85 -10.63 -40.02
CA MET A 1 -31.53 -11.07 -39.51
C MET A 1 -31.42 -10.49 -38.10
N LEU A 2 -31.67 -11.19 -36.99
CA LEU A 2 -31.05 -12.42 -36.47
C LEU A 2 -29.53 -12.42 -36.67
N PHE A 3 -28.79 -12.09 -35.60
CA PHE A 3 -28.02 -13.08 -34.83
C PHE A 3 -28.01 -12.69 -33.35
N LEU A 4 -28.67 -13.54 -32.56
CA LEU A 4 -28.59 -13.68 -31.10
C LEU A 4 -27.52 -14.73 -30.80
N ILE A 5 -26.50 -14.44 -29.98
CA ILE A 5 -25.76 -15.43 -29.17
C ILE A 5 -25.16 -14.70 -27.93
N PRO A 6 -24.81 -15.37 -26.82
CA PRO A 6 -25.66 -15.56 -25.65
C PRO A 6 -25.05 -14.98 -24.36
N THR A 7 -25.89 -14.61 -23.39
CA THR A 7 -25.46 -14.36 -22.01
C THR A 7 -25.14 -15.69 -21.31
N PRO A 8 -23.97 -15.85 -20.67
CA PRO A 8 -23.74 -16.98 -19.79
C PRO A 8 -24.51 -16.78 -18.47
N SER A 9 -25.60 -17.52 -18.33
CA SER A 9 -26.21 -17.84 -17.04
C SER A 9 -25.38 -18.90 -16.35
N LEU A 10 -24.69 -18.52 -15.27
CA LEU A 10 -24.08 -19.46 -14.32
C LEU A 10 -24.90 -19.48 -13.01
N PRO A 11 -24.92 -20.64 -12.34
CA PRO A 11 -26.02 -21.06 -11.49
C PRO A 11 -26.01 -20.32 -10.15
N VAL A 12 -27.21 -19.94 -9.70
CA VAL A 12 -27.49 -19.63 -8.29
C VAL A 12 -27.24 -20.91 -7.49
N ARG A 13 -25.98 -21.11 -7.09
CA ARG A 13 -25.60 -22.14 -6.15
C ARG A 13 -26.11 -21.67 -4.80
N ASN A 14 -27.23 -22.25 -4.37
CA ASN A 14 -27.79 -22.14 -3.04
C ASN A 14 -26.67 -22.17 -1.98
N ILE A 15 -26.41 -21.02 -1.36
CA ILE A 15 -25.55 -20.91 -0.18
C ILE A 15 -26.48 -21.03 1.03
N PRO A 16 -26.43 -22.11 1.83
CA PRO A 16 -27.25 -22.26 3.04
C PRO A 16 -26.90 -21.23 4.13
N ALA A 17 -25.80 -20.51 3.98
CA ALA A 17 -25.22 -19.65 5.02
C ALA A 17 -25.93 -18.30 5.22
N LEU A 18 -26.73 -17.83 4.25
CA LEU A 18 -27.44 -16.54 4.38
C LEU A 18 -28.73 -16.64 5.22
N LEU A 19 -29.29 -17.83 5.40
CA LEU A 19 -30.47 -18.04 6.24
C LEU A 19 -30.16 -17.91 7.74
N SER A 20 -28.89 -18.00 8.16
CA SER A 20 -28.52 -17.90 9.57
C SER A 20 -28.41 -16.46 10.07
N LEU A 21 -28.11 -15.48 9.19
CA LEU A 21 -27.94 -14.08 9.56
C LEU A 21 -29.28 -13.36 9.77
N GLN A 22 -30.31 -13.72 8.98
CA GLN A 22 -31.66 -13.17 9.19
C GLN A 22 -32.32 -13.67 10.49
N GLN A 23 -31.91 -14.83 11.02
CA GLN A 23 -32.41 -15.32 12.32
C GLN A 23 -31.87 -14.53 13.52
N CYS A 24 -30.78 -13.78 13.35
CA CYS A 24 -30.21 -12.97 14.44
C CYS A 24 -30.82 -11.55 14.52
N LEU A 25 -31.41 -11.04 13.44
CA LEU A 25 -31.89 -9.64 13.37
C LEU A 25 -33.41 -9.47 13.50
N MET A 26 -34.20 -10.56 13.47
CA MET A 26 -35.66 -10.49 13.58
C MET A 26 -36.19 -11.59 14.50
N SER A 27 -36.28 -11.31 15.79
CA SER A 27 -37.19 -12.03 16.69
C SER A 27 -37.71 -11.07 17.75
N ARG A 28 -38.92 -10.55 17.49
CA ARG A 28 -39.78 -9.89 18.46
C ARG A 28 -40.06 -10.84 19.64
N PRO A 29 -40.24 -10.32 20.87
CA PRO A 29 -40.53 -11.17 22.01
C PRO A 29 -42.02 -11.48 22.02
N ASP A 30 -42.41 -12.67 21.61
CA ASP A 30 -43.65 -13.27 22.07
C ASP A 30 -43.55 -14.79 22.03
N GLY A 31 -43.92 -15.41 23.14
CA GLY A 31 -44.17 -16.84 23.23
C GLY A 31 -42.99 -17.67 23.74
N GLU A 32 -43.15 -18.13 24.97
CA GLU A 32 -42.44 -19.23 25.62
C GLU A 32 -41.82 -20.24 24.65
N ARG A 33 -40.49 -20.39 24.74
CA ARG A 33 -39.86 -21.71 24.84
C ARG A 33 -38.44 -21.56 25.37
N MET A 34 -38.28 -22.00 26.61
CA MET A 34 -37.02 -22.16 27.32
C MET A 34 -36.13 -23.13 26.53
N MET A 35 -35.22 -22.61 25.72
CA MET A 35 -34.15 -23.38 25.09
C MET A 35 -32.82 -22.73 25.45
N ASP A 36 -32.19 -23.31 26.47
CA ASP A 36 -30.75 -23.36 26.72
C ASP A 36 -29.94 -22.16 26.23
N LEU A 37 -29.97 -21.08 27.03
CA LEU A 37 -29.18 -19.86 26.86
C LEU A 37 -27.65 -20.11 26.90
N GLY A 38 -27.21 -21.29 27.38
CA GLY A 38 -25.79 -21.57 27.62
C GLY A 38 -24.95 -21.81 26.37
N LYS A 39 -25.54 -22.29 25.27
CA LYS A 39 -24.80 -22.68 24.05
C LYS A 39 -24.87 -21.68 22.90
N ARG A 40 -25.91 -20.86 22.80
CA ARG A 40 -26.06 -19.88 21.71
C ARG A 40 -25.24 -18.60 21.90
N SER A 41 -24.92 -18.24 23.14
CA SER A 41 -24.14 -17.04 23.47
C SER A 41 -22.70 -17.07 22.92
N LYS A 42 -22.07 -18.26 22.84
CA LYS A 42 -20.66 -18.39 22.47
C LYS A 42 -20.36 -18.15 20.98
N ILE A 43 -21.32 -18.43 20.09
CA ILE A 43 -21.08 -18.40 18.64
C ILE A 43 -21.25 -16.98 18.09
N CYS A 44 -22.22 -16.20 18.61
CA CYS A 44 -22.39 -14.80 18.21
C CYS A 44 -21.26 -13.89 18.73
N SER A 45 -20.63 -14.24 19.86
CA SER A 45 -19.54 -13.43 20.44
C SER A 45 -18.24 -13.52 19.64
N LEU A 46 -17.94 -14.66 19.00
CA LEU A 46 -16.77 -14.84 18.13
C LEU A 46 -16.89 -14.08 16.81
N ALA A 47 -18.07 -14.02 16.21
CA ALA A 47 -18.28 -13.30 14.95
C ALA A 47 -18.15 -11.77 15.11
N VAL A 48 -18.60 -11.22 16.24
CA VAL A 48 -18.43 -9.80 16.56
C VAL A 48 -16.95 -9.48 16.83
N MET A 49 -16.21 -10.35 17.52
CA MET A 49 -14.77 -10.16 17.76
C MET A 49 -13.92 -10.26 16.48
N LEU A 50 -14.26 -11.14 15.54
CA LEU A 50 -13.56 -11.20 14.25
C LEU A 50 -13.83 -9.98 13.35
N SER A 51 -14.97 -9.31 13.56
CA SER A 51 -15.37 -8.09 12.84
C SER A 51 -14.77 -6.82 13.45
N LEU A 52 -14.17 -6.92 14.64
CA LEU A 52 -13.49 -5.86 15.39
C LEU A 52 -11.97 -5.93 15.27
N LEU A 53 -11.44 -6.85 14.45
CA LEU A 53 -10.05 -6.76 14.05
C LEU A 53 -9.88 -5.42 13.33
N PRO A 54 -9.00 -4.51 13.82
CA PRO A 54 -8.71 -3.28 13.10
C PRO A 54 -8.36 -3.68 11.68
N GLN A 55 -9.06 -3.09 10.71
CA GLN A 55 -8.60 -3.04 9.33
C GLN A 55 -7.12 -2.75 9.41
N THR A 56 -6.31 -3.68 8.93
CA THR A 56 -4.84 -3.64 8.99
C THR A 56 -4.38 -2.20 9.06
N ALA A 57 -3.99 -1.75 10.26
CA ALA A 57 -3.21 -0.53 10.39
C ALA A 57 -2.06 -0.75 9.42
N PHE A 58 -2.10 -0.04 8.30
CA PHE A 58 -1.16 -0.24 7.22
C PHE A 58 0.22 -0.13 7.86
N ALA A 59 0.98 -1.24 7.85
CA ALA A 59 2.41 -1.12 7.96
C ALA A 59 2.78 -0.04 6.94
N GLU A 60 3.34 1.07 7.44
CA GLU A 60 3.75 2.23 6.67
C GLU A 60 4.27 1.77 5.30
N GLU A 61 3.63 2.24 4.22
CA GLU A 61 3.95 1.73 2.90
C GLU A 61 5.42 2.03 2.61
N TRP A 62 6.27 0.99 2.60
CA TRP A 62 7.74 1.14 2.63
C TRP A 62 8.33 1.99 1.51
N TRP A 63 7.58 2.20 0.44
CA TRP A 63 7.98 2.97 -0.73
C TRP A 63 7.52 4.43 -0.66
N GLN A 64 6.59 4.79 0.24
CA GLN A 64 6.10 6.15 0.44
C GLN A 64 6.97 6.87 1.49
N ASP A 65 8.13 7.37 1.06
CA ASP A 65 9.05 8.16 1.88
C ASP A 65 9.86 9.10 0.98
N SER A 66 10.71 9.94 1.58
CA SER A 66 11.78 10.66 0.91
C SER A 66 13.04 9.80 0.86
N PHE A 67 13.64 9.72 -0.32
CA PHE A 67 14.87 9.00 -0.55
C PHE A 67 15.89 9.91 -1.25
N ALA A 68 17.16 9.69 -0.96
CA ALA A 68 18.27 10.36 -1.64
C ALA A 68 19.11 9.33 -2.39
N THR A 69 19.74 9.72 -3.49
CA THR A 69 20.71 8.87 -4.18
C THR A 69 21.76 8.35 -3.20
N GLU A 70 22.13 7.08 -3.31
CA GLU A 70 23.17 6.50 -2.47
C GLU A 70 24.48 7.32 -2.51
N GLY A 71 25.00 7.67 -1.33
CA GLY A 71 26.19 8.52 -1.19
C GLY A 71 25.89 10.00 -1.02
N SER A 72 24.64 10.44 -1.23
CA SER A 72 24.19 11.82 -0.99
C SER A 72 23.86 12.02 0.49
N ALA A 73 24.89 12.14 1.33
CA ALA A 73 24.76 12.56 2.73
C ALA A 73 25.19 14.03 2.89
N PRO A 74 24.41 14.89 3.58
CA PRO A 74 23.12 14.62 4.24
C PRO A 74 21.91 14.75 3.30
N CYS A 75 20.78 14.09 3.64
CA CYS A 75 19.47 14.30 2.99
C CYS A 75 18.87 15.68 3.39
N ASP A 76 19.65 16.72 3.15
CA ASP A 76 19.33 18.13 3.34
C ASP A 76 19.41 18.89 2.00
N ASN A 77 20.17 18.40 1.01
CA ASN A 77 20.23 19.00 -0.31
C ASN A 77 19.13 18.44 -1.22
N ASN A 78 18.22 19.31 -1.64
CA ASN A 78 17.00 18.96 -2.36
C ASN A 78 17.23 18.38 -3.76
N ASP A 79 18.37 18.67 -4.40
CA ASP A 79 18.63 18.33 -5.80
C ASP A 79 18.70 16.80 -6.03
N SER A 80 18.92 16.05 -4.96
CA SER A 80 19.08 14.59 -4.98
C SER A 80 17.94 13.84 -4.29
N ILE A 81 16.92 14.56 -3.81
CA ILE A 81 15.82 13.97 -3.05
C ILE A 81 14.65 13.67 -4.00
N VAL A 82 14.16 12.45 -3.91
CA VAL A 82 12.91 12.00 -4.53
C VAL A 82 11.94 11.62 -3.42
N THR A 83 10.77 12.26 -3.41
CA THR A 83 9.72 11.95 -2.42
C THR A 83 8.59 11.22 -3.11
N PHE A 84 8.30 10.01 -2.63
CA PHE A 84 7.20 9.21 -3.11
C PHE A 84 6.03 9.30 -2.12
N THR A 85 4.84 9.57 -2.64
CA THR A 85 3.60 9.61 -1.86
C THR A 85 2.56 8.66 -2.48
N ASP A 86 1.39 8.56 -1.87
CA ASP A 86 0.26 7.81 -2.42
C ASP A 86 -0.29 8.40 -3.74
N LYS A 87 0.03 9.67 -4.05
CA LYS A 87 -0.57 10.42 -5.16
C LYS A 87 0.44 11.00 -6.15
N ALA A 88 1.68 11.19 -5.75
CA ALA A 88 2.67 11.90 -6.53
C ALA A 88 4.09 11.41 -6.25
N VAL A 89 4.97 11.68 -7.20
CA VAL A 89 6.42 11.63 -7.04
C VAL A 89 6.94 13.05 -7.21
N GLU A 90 7.55 13.59 -6.17
CA GLU A 90 8.11 14.93 -6.16
C GLU A 90 9.63 14.84 -6.31
N MET A 91 10.13 15.47 -7.36
CA MET A 91 11.55 15.72 -7.60
C MET A 91 11.73 17.23 -7.74
N TRP A 92 12.92 17.75 -7.40
CA TRP A 92 13.16 19.20 -7.30
C TRP A 92 12.59 20.04 -8.48
N GLU A 93 12.83 19.61 -9.72
CA GLU A 93 12.37 20.33 -10.92
C GLU A 93 11.18 19.65 -11.62
N VAL A 94 10.80 18.44 -11.19
CA VAL A 94 9.82 17.62 -11.90
C VAL A 94 8.82 17.04 -10.91
N GLY A 95 7.55 17.39 -11.11
CA GLY A 95 6.44 16.78 -10.39
C GLY A 95 5.77 15.72 -11.26
N CYS A 96 5.57 14.52 -10.71
CA CYS A 96 4.80 13.47 -11.37
C CYS A 96 3.54 13.13 -10.58
N THR A 97 2.40 13.08 -11.25
CA THR A 97 1.16 12.57 -10.67
C THR A 97 1.08 11.06 -10.88
N LEU A 98 0.79 10.29 -9.83
CA LEU A 98 0.58 8.86 -9.93
C LEU A 98 -0.81 8.56 -10.49
N GLU A 99 -0.86 7.94 -11.68
CA GLU A 99 -2.09 7.46 -12.30
C GLU A 99 -2.47 6.09 -11.75
N LYS A 100 -1.47 5.23 -11.48
CA LYS A 100 -1.70 3.87 -11.00
C LYS A 100 -0.51 3.35 -10.20
N VAL A 101 -0.81 2.69 -9.08
CA VAL A 101 0.15 1.99 -8.24
C VAL A 101 -0.18 0.50 -8.24
N GLN A 102 0.78 -0.35 -8.59
CA GLN A 102 0.59 -1.81 -8.65
C GLN A 102 1.62 -2.50 -7.77
N LYS A 103 1.18 -3.09 -6.65
CA LYS A 103 2.03 -3.87 -5.75
C LYS A 103 2.20 -5.28 -6.29
N ILE A 104 3.44 -5.77 -6.33
CA ILE A 104 3.76 -7.09 -6.87
C ILE A 104 4.04 -8.05 -5.71
N ASN A 105 3.02 -8.62 -5.06
CA ASN A 105 3.19 -9.34 -3.78
C ASN A 105 4.26 -10.48 -3.71
N ARG A 106 4.75 -11.01 -4.84
CA ARG A 106 5.80 -12.05 -4.87
C ARG A 106 7.23 -11.50 -4.90
N LEU A 107 7.37 -10.20 -5.14
CA LEU A 107 8.62 -9.47 -5.29
C LEU A 107 8.39 -8.16 -4.57
N ASP A 108 9.08 -7.85 -3.46
CA ASP A 108 8.83 -6.62 -2.69
C ASP A 108 9.06 -5.36 -3.55
N ALA A 109 8.07 -5.02 -4.35
CA ALA A 109 8.19 -4.12 -5.48
C ALA A 109 6.86 -3.51 -5.84
N VAL A 110 6.93 -2.29 -6.37
CA VAL A 110 5.79 -1.48 -6.77
C VAL A 110 6.04 -0.91 -8.15
N LEU A 111 5.08 -1.10 -9.05
CA LEU A 111 5.06 -0.45 -10.36
C LEU A 111 4.23 0.82 -10.28
N LEU A 112 4.83 1.93 -10.71
CA LEU A 112 4.23 3.25 -10.70
C LEU A 112 4.00 3.68 -12.15
N ASP A 113 2.74 3.89 -12.53
CA ASP A 113 2.37 4.57 -13.76
C ASP A 113 2.10 6.03 -13.42
N MET A 114 2.83 6.94 -14.05
CA MET A 114 2.82 8.35 -13.70
C MET A 114 2.80 9.24 -14.93
N THR A 115 2.26 10.45 -14.76
CA THR A 115 2.41 11.54 -15.73
C THR A 115 3.21 12.65 -15.07
N CYS A 116 4.39 12.92 -15.63
CA CYS A 116 5.33 13.92 -15.18
C CYS A 116 5.16 15.22 -15.96
N SER A 117 5.34 16.35 -15.28
CA SER A 117 5.30 17.68 -15.85
C SER A 117 6.50 18.49 -15.37
N ASP A 118 7.20 19.12 -16.30
CA ASP A 118 8.27 20.10 -16.01
C ASP A 118 7.77 21.56 -16.11
N GLY A 119 6.47 21.73 -16.38
CA GLY A 119 5.83 23.05 -16.51
C GLY A 119 5.64 23.49 -17.96
N GLU A 120 6.36 22.91 -18.91
CA GLU A 120 6.23 23.20 -20.34
C GLU A 120 5.68 21.99 -21.12
N SER A 121 5.99 20.79 -20.66
CA SER A 121 5.68 19.53 -21.30
C SER A 121 5.11 18.53 -20.31
N THR A 122 4.36 17.55 -20.82
CA THR A 122 3.86 16.42 -20.02
C THR A 122 4.31 15.12 -20.66
N GLU A 123 4.81 14.21 -19.85
CA GLU A 123 5.33 12.91 -20.29
C GLU A 123 4.76 11.79 -19.41
N LYS A 124 4.30 10.71 -20.03
CA LYS A 124 3.93 9.49 -19.32
C LYS A 124 5.16 8.65 -19.05
N ARG A 125 5.37 8.29 -17.78
CA ARG A 125 6.47 7.43 -17.34
C ARG A 125 5.92 6.23 -16.57
N ARG A 126 6.66 5.13 -16.66
CA ARG A 126 6.40 3.92 -15.88
C ARG A 126 7.70 3.54 -15.18
N GLU A 127 7.65 3.38 -13.87
CA GLU A 127 8.81 3.06 -13.06
C GLU A 127 8.53 1.86 -12.17
N LEU A 128 9.57 1.08 -11.90
CA LEU A 128 9.54 -0.01 -10.94
C LEU A 128 10.43 0.38 -9.76
N LEU A 129 9.85 0.33 -8.56
CA LEU A 129 10.57 0.40 -7.31
C LEU A 129 10.71 -1.02 -6.76
N LEU A 130 11.94 -1.47 -6.54
CA LEU A 130 12.26 -2.74 -5.90
C LEU A 130 12.89 -2.47 -4.53
N LYS A 131 12.32 -3.03 -3.47
CA LYS A 131 12.88 -2.93 -2.13
C LYS A 131 14.20 -3.70 -2.04
N LEU A 132 15.22 -3.04 -1.54
CA LEU A 132 16.55 -3.60 -1.24
C LEU A 132 16.84 -3.35 0.23
N ASP A 133 16.48 -4.26 1.14
CA ASP A 133 16.60 -4.06 2.60
C ASP A 133 16.04 -2.70 3.07
N ASN A 134 16.92 -1.72 3.25
CA ASN A 134 16.70 -0.35 3.73
C ASN A 134 16.76 0.73 2.61
N LYS A 135 16.93 0.28 1.37
CA LYS A 135 17.05 1.07 0.14
C LYS A 135 15.98 0.65 -0.87
N VAL A 136 15.92 1.39 -1.97
CA VAL A 136 15.05 1.09 -3.11
C VAL A 136 15.85 1.21 -4.40
N LEU A 137 15.74 0.22 -5.27
CA LEU A 137 16.21 0.30 -6.65
C LEU A 137 15.10 0.83 -7.55
N ARG A 138 15.41 1.87 -8.31
CA ARG A 138 14.52 2.51 -9.30
C ARG A 138 14.91 2.10 -10.71
N TYR A 139 13.97 1.54 -11.47
CA TYR A 139 14.13 1.15 -12.87
C TYR A 139 13.15 1.94 -13.75
N PRO A 140 13.56 2.43 -14.95
CA PRO A 140 14.75 2.06 -15.74
C PRO A 140 16.07 2.77 -15.42
N GLN A 141 16.08 3.73 -14.50
CA GLN A 141 17.26 4.55 -14.21
C GLN A 141 18.42 3.76 -13.59
N ASN A 142 18.15 2.57 -13.03
CA ASN A 142 19.10 1.74 -12.28
C ASN A 142 19.74 2.49 -11.12
N GLU A 143 18.95 3.35 -10.47
CA GLU A 143 19.39 4.20 -9.37
C GLU A 143 19.02 3.55 -8.04
N VAL A 144 19.99 3.48 -7.12
CA VAL A 144 19.74 3.02 -5.75
C VAL A 144 19.52 4.24 -4.87
N LEU A 145 18.37 4.27 -4.23
CA LEU A 145 17.91 5.35 -3.36
C LEU A 145 17.91 4.88 -1.90
N GLN A 146 18.55 5.64 -1.03
CA GLN A 146 18.58 5.42 0.42
C GLN A 146 17.51 6.24 1.11
N ARG A 147 16.86 5.66 2.12
CA ARG A 147 15.80 6.34 2.87
C ARG A 147 16.37 7.48 3.72
N CYS A 148 15.78 8.66 3.61
CA CYS A 148 16.30 9.86 4.29
C CYS A 148 16.23 9.81 5.82
N SER A 149 15.25 9.11 6.39
CA SER A 149 15.14 8.91 7.84
C SER A 149 16.32 8.12 8.41
N GLU A 150 16.93 7.24 7.62
CA GLU A 150 18.10 6.46 8.02
C GLU A 150 19.40 7.25 7.90
N LEU A 151 19.49 8.14 6.91
CA LEU A 151 20.63 9.04 6.73
C LEU A 151 20.72 10.05 7.88
N LYS A 152 19.59 10.60 8.35
CA LYS A 152 19.55 11.53 9.48
C LYS A 152 19.92 10.89 10.82
N ALA A 153 19.76 9.57 10.95
CA ALA A 153 20.13 8.82 12.14
C ALA A 153 21.65 8.54 12.22
N GLN A 154 22.39 8.71 11.11
CA GLN A 154 23.84 8.57 11.12
C GLN A 154 24.51 9.91 11.47
N PRO A 155 25.32 9.98 12.55
CA PRO A 155 26.12 11.16 12.80
C PRO A 155 27.11 11.34 11.65
N SER A 156 27.15 12.54 11.09
CA SER A 156 28.12 12.97 10.08
C SER A 156 29.51 12.48 10.50
N GLN A 157 30.12 11.58 9.72
CA GLN A 157 31.52 11.27 9.91
C GLN A 157 32.31 12.51 9.49
N ASP A 158 32.67 13.34 10.47
CA ASP A 158 33.59 14.45 10.27
C ASP A 158 34.83 13.92 9.53
N PRO A 159 35.28 14.57 8.44
CA PRO A 159 36.50 14.18 7.78
C PRO A 159 37.64 14.30 8.77
N LYS A 160 38.26 13.16 9.09
CA LYS A 160 39.48 13.06 9.87
C LYS A 160 40.55 13.89 9.16
N VAL A 161 40.71 15.15 9.57
CA VAL A 161 41.82 16.01 9.17
C VAL A 161 43.08 15.33 9.69
N GLU A 162 43.74 14.62 8.78
CA GLU A 162 45.05 14.02 8.98
C GLU A 162 46.05 15.18 9.03
N THR A 163 46.33 15.65 10.24
CA THR A 163 47.42 16.57 10.52
C THR A 163 48.73 15.87 10.13
N SER A 164 49.27 16.21 8.96
CA SER A 164 50.64 15.83 8.57
C SER A 164 51.67 16.64 9.38
N PRO A 165 52.85 16.04 9.66
CA PRO A 165 53.85 16.56 10.60
C PRO A 165 54.60 17.81 10.12
#